data_AF-A0A9W4T6P1-F1
#
_entry.id   AF-A0A9W4T6P1-F1
#
_cell.length_a   1.000
_cell.length_b   1.000
_cell.length_c   1.000
_cell.angle_alpha   90.00
_cell.angle_beta   90.00
_cell.angle_gamma   90.00
#
_symmetry.space_group_name_H-M   'P 1'
#
loop_
_entity.id
_entity.type
_entity.pdbx_description
1 polymer ?
#
loop_
_entity_poly.entity_id
_entity_poly.type
_entity_poly.pdbx_seq_one_letter_code
_entity_poly.pdbx_strand_id
1 'polypeptide(L)'
;MGQKNVEMMEDLQDLAKLYADQSSCVVVFVSSEGTVPRMMMQRSSWSRADQQPIFIGDLTDEEALTYLRKLNIEEKDANQLIELLGGRIKDLKTYGYWIQEGKTLKEVRKMVFYSVENDFHQAQIMKGEVNHAIGNVIVEELVKNEKIEYSEFIELVNNKEIADKLIQANVFSYNPENNFVTFQSRAKEIFVKENPRGVFSYSKQ
;
A
#
# COMPACT_ATOMS: atom_id res chain seq x y z
N MET A 1 12.13 -6.53 4.26
CA MET A 1 13.40 -5.99 3.79
C MET A 1 14.53 -6.89 4.29
N GLY A 2 15.45 -7.33 3.42
CA GLY A 2 16.58 -8.17 3.86
C GLY A 2 17.63 -7.35 4.63
N GLN A 3 18.42 -8.00 5.48
CA GLN A 3 19.42 -7.35 6.36
C GLN A 3 20.41 -6.44 5.59
N LYS A 4 20.85 -6.86 4.40
CA LYS A 4 21.71 -6.05 3.50
C LYS A 4 21.08 -4.72 3.05
N ASN A 5 19.76 -4.71 2.86
CA ASN A 5 19.07 -3.48 2.44
C ASN A 5 18.93 -2.50 3.60
N VAL A 6 18.87 -3.00 4.84
CA VAL A 6 18.88 -2.16 6.06
C VAL A 6 20.22 -1.45 6.17
N GLU A 7 21.33 -2.21 6.11
CA GLU A 7 22.69 -1.65 6.19
C GLU A 7 22.93 -0.58 5.11
N MET A 8 22.56 -0.86 3.86
CA MET A 8 22.67 0.12 2.78
C MET A 8 21.85 1.40 3.06
N MET A 9 20.65 1.27 3.60
CA MET A 9 19.80 2.42 3.93
C MET A 9 20.38 3.24 5.10
N GLU A 10 21.07 2.60 6.04
CA GLU A 10 21.78 3.28 7.12
C GLU A 10 22.98 4.06 6.60
N ASP A 11 23.79 3.45 5.73
CA ASP A 11 24.94 4.10 5.10
C ASP A 11 24.51 5.32 4.28
N LEU A 12 23.41 5.21 3.53
CA LEU A 12 22.86 6.33 2.76
C LEU A 12 22.38 7.48 3.66
N GLN A 13 21.80 7.20 4.84
CA GLN A 13 21.41 8.24 5.79
C GLN A 13 22.62 8.94 6.41
N ASP A 14 23.69 8.21 6.70
CA ASP A 14 24.91 8.79 7.25
C ASP A 14 25.61 9.68 6.21
N LEU A 15 25.59 9.26 4.95
CA LEU A 15 26.06 10.09 3.83
C LEU A 15 25.18 11.34 3.64
N ALA A 16 23.86 11.21 3.70
CA ALA A 16 22.94 12.35 3.61
C ALA A 16 23.16 13.36 4.75
N LYS A 17 23.38 12.86 5.97
CA LYS A 17 23.73 13.68 7.14
C LYS A 17 25.02 14.47 6.90
N LEU A 18 26.07 13.82 6.38
CA LEU A 18 27.34 14.48 6.07
C LEU A 18 27.15 15.65 5.10
N TYR A 19 26.39 15.45 4.03
CA TYR A 19 26.13 16.51 3.05
C TYR A 19 25.24 17.63 3.60
N ALA A 20 24.27 17.30 4.46
CA ALA A 20 23.44 18.27 5.15
C ALA A 20 24.27 19.14 6.11
N ASP A 21 25.14 18.52 6.92
CA ASP A 21 26.03 19.23 7.86
C ASP A 21 27.00 20.17 7.11
N GLN A 22 27.41 19.80 5.88
CA GLN A 22 28.26 20.62 5.03
C GLN A 22 27.50 21.67 4.20
N SER A 23 26.16 21.63 4.19
CA SER A 23 25.32 22.44 3.29
C SER A 23 25.68 22.27 1.80
N SER A 24 26.16 21.09 1.41
CA SER A 24 26.69 20.83 0.07
C SER A 24 25.62 20.43 -0.94
N CYS A 25 24.65 19.63 -0.53
CA CYS A 25 23.52 19.22 -1.37
C CYS A 25 22.30 18.80 -0.54
N VAL A 26 21.14 18.74 -1.20
CA VAL A 26 19.91 18.18 -0.64
C VAL A 26 19.77 16.75 -1.14
N VAL A 27 19.59 15.80 -0.21
CA VAL A 27 19.32 14.40 -0.52
C VAL A 27 17.84 14.12 -0.29
N VAL A 28 17.17 13.53 -1.28
CA VAL A 28 15.76 13.17 -1.21
C VAL A 28 15.62 11.65 -1.25
N PHE A 29 14.98 11.08 -0.22
CA PHE A 29 14.65 9.67 -0.16
C PHE A 29 13.21 9.46 -0.62
N VAL A 30 13.03 8.59 -1.62
CA VAL A 30 11.70 8.24 -2.16
C VAL A 30 11.46 6.77 -1.90
N SER A 31 10.36 6.46 -1.19
CA SER A 31 9.95 5.08 -0.90
C SER A 31 8.47 4.91 -1.14
N SER A 32 8.09 3.77 -1.73
CA SER A 32 6.72 3.28 -1.77
C SER A 32 6.41 2.28 -0.64
N GLU A 33 7.43 1.85 0.11
CA GLU A 33 7.28 0.93 1.24
C GLU A 33 7.02 1.72 2.53
N GLY A 34 5.88 1.46 3.18
CA GLY A 34 5.47 2.12 4.42
C GLY A 34 6.43 1.92 5.59
N THR A 35 7.28 0.89 5.57
CA THR A 35 8.26 0.67 6.65
C THR A 35 9.49 1.57 6.58
N VAL A 36 9.86 2.05 5.38
CA VAL A 36 11.12 2.80 5.18
C VAL A 36 11.12 4.13 5.94
N PRO A 37 10.10 5.01 5.83
CA PRO A 37 10.06 6.24 6.61
C PRO A 37 10.20 5.98 8.12
N ARG A 38 9.54 4.93 8.63
CA ARG A 38 9.62 4.54 10.05
C ARG A 38 11.02 4.10 10.47
N MET A 39 11.72 3.35 9.62
CA MET A 39 13.10 2.95 9.88
C MET A 39 14.04 4.16 9.90
N MET A 40 13.86 5.10 8.96
CA MET A 40 14.66 6.32 8.92
C MET A 40 14.45 7.20 10.15
N MET A 41 13.20 7.35 10.62
CA MET A 41 12.85 8.12 11.81
C MET A 41 13.50 7.61 13.12
N GLN A 42 13.97 6.35 13.15
CA GLN A 42 14.62 5.77 14.34
C GLN A 42 16.12 6.11 14.44
N ARG A 43 16.73 6.71 13.41
CA ARG A 43 18.17 7.03 13.37
C ARG A 43 18.42 8.48 13.80
N SER A 44 19.59 8.72 14.40
CA SER A 44 20.00 10.08 14.79
C SER A 44 20.12 11.04 13.59
N SER A 45 20.42 10.52 12.41
CA SER A 45 20.48 11.26 11.14
C SER A 45 19.16 11.91 10.76
N TRP A 46 18.02 11.40 11.25
CA TRP A 46 16.69 12.00 11.06
C TRP A 46 16.60 13.44 11.58
N SER A 47 17.40 13.81 12.58
CA SER A 47 17.45 15.19 13.11
C SER A 47 17.93 16.24 12.09
N ARG A 48 18.46 15.81 10.93
CA ARG A 48 18.85 16.68 9.82
C ARG A 48 17.87 16.64 8.64
N ALA A 49 16.88 15.75 8.68
CA ALA A 49 15.82 15.70 7.70
C ALA A 49 14.76 16.77 8.00
N ASP A 50 13.94 17.07 6.99
CA ASP A 50 12.65 17.69 7.26
C ASP A 50 11.84 16.75 8.17
N GLN A 51 11.31 17.31 9.27
CA GLN A 51 10.63 16.51 10.29
C GLN A 51 9.26 16.02 9.83
N GLN A 52 8.72 16.58 8.75
CA GLN A 52 7.48 16.15 8.13
C GLN A 52 7.79 15.46 6.79
N PRO A 53 7.70 14.11 6.72
CA PRO A 53 7.79 13.40 5.45
C PRO A 53 6.68 13.88 4.52
N ILE A 54 7.00 14.13 3.26
CA ILE A 54 5.99 14.40 2.23
C ILE A 54 5.35 13.07 1.83
N PHE A 55 4.06 12.89 2.14
CA PHE A 55 3.28 11.75 1.67
C PHE A 55 2.60 12.09 0.35
N ILE A 56 2.93 11.33 -0.70
CA ILE A 56 2.21 11.38 -1.97
C ILE A 56 1.19 10.25 -1.97
N GLY A 57 -0.06 10.61 -1.66
CA GLY A 57 -1.18 9.69 -1.65
C GLY A 57 -1.70 9.32 -3.05
N ASP A 58 -2.78 8.54 -3.05
CA ASP A 58 -3.55 8.30 -4.26
C ASP A 58 -4.28 9.59 -4.71
N LEU A 59 -4.57 9.69 -6.00
CA LEU A 59 -5.35 10.79 -6.57
C LEU A 59 -6.75 10.86 -5.94
N THR A 60 -7.35 12.05 -5.91
CA THR A 60 -8.79 12.15 -5.67
C THR A 60 -9.57 11.55 -6.85
N ASP A 61 -10.86 11.25 -6.67
CA ASP A 61 -11.69 10.74 -7.76
C ASP A 61 -11.74 11.74 -8.95
N GLU A 62 -11.72 13.05 -8.68
CA GLU A 62 -11.69 14.11 -9.70
C GLU A 62 -10.36 14.15 -10.47
N GLU A 63 -9.24 14.02 -9.75
CA GLU A 63 -7.90 13.95 -10.35
C GLU A 63 -7.72 12.65 -11.14
N ALA A 64 -8.23 11.53 -10.63
CA ALA A 64 -8.21 10.24 -11.29
C ALA A 64 -9.04 10.26 -12.58
N LEU A 65 -10.23 10.87 -12.56
CA LEU A 65 -11.05 11.07 -13.76
C LEU A 65 -10.33 11.94 -14.78
N THR A 66 -9.71 13.03 -14.33
CA THR A 66 -8.90 13.91 -15.18
C THR A 66 -7.72 13.16 -15.80
N TYR A 67 -7.07 12.28 -15.03
CA TYR A 67 -5.98 11.44 -15.48
C TYR A 67 -6.44 10.42 -16.55
N LEU A 68 -7.53 9.68 -16.29
CA LEU A 68 -8.06 8.67 -17.23
C LEU A 68 -8.58 9.29 -18.52
N ARG A 69 -9.14 10.51 -18.48
CA ARG A 69 -9.49 11.27 -19.69
C ARG A 69 -8.28 11.56 -20.57
N LYS A 70 -7.11 11.85 -19.99
CA LYS A 70 -5.85 12.01 -20.75
C LYS A 70 -5.38 10.71 -21.40
N LEU A 71 -5.84 9.57 -20.89
CA LEU A 71 -5.67 8.26 -21.51
C LEU A 71 -6.79 7.93 -22.51
N ASN A 72 -7.63 8.89 -22.93
CA ASN A 72 -8.73 8.66 -23.87
C ASN A 72 -9.69 7.53 -23.46
N ILE A 73 -9.89 7.33 -22.15
CA ILE A 73 -10.88 6.37 -21.64
C ILE A 73 -12.22 7.09 -21.53
N GLU A 74 -13.30 6.46 -21.99
CA GLU A 74 -14.63 7.03 -21.88
C GLU A 74 -15.03 7.24 -20.42
N GLU A 75 -15.75 8.32 -20.14
CA GLU A 75 -16.09 8.73 -18.78
C GLU A 75 -16.83 7.64 -17.98
N LYS A 76 -17.70 6.87 -18.65
CA LYS A 76 -18.40 5.75 -18.03
C LYS A 76 -17.43 4.68 -17.53
N ASP A 77 -16.50 4.26 -18.39
CA ASP A 77 -15.50 3.25 -18.03
C ASP A 77 -14.49 3.81 -17.02
N ALA A 78 -14.16 5.10 -17.14
CA ALA A 78 -13.28 5.79 -16.21
C ALA A 78 -13.85 5.81 -14.79
N ASN A 79 -15.13 6.17 -14.62
CA ASN A 79 -15.81 6.15 -13.32
C ASN A 79 -15.82 4.72 -12.73
N GLN A 80 -16.09 3.71 -13.54
CA GLN A 80 -16.08 2.31 -13.08
C GLN A 80 -14.68 1.82 -12.68
N LEU A 81 -13.62 2.29 -13.36
CA LEU A 81 -12.24 2.02 -12.97
C LEU A 81 -11.89 2.72 -11.64
N ILE A 82 -12.32 3.96 -11.45
CA ILE A 82 -12.08 4.73 -10.20
C ILE A 82 -12.80 4.08 -9.03
N GLU A 83 -14.04 3.62 -9.22
CA GLU A 83 -14.77 2.87 -8.20
C GLU A 83 -14.00 1.61 -7.78
N LEU A 84 -13.42 0.88 -8.74
CA LEU A 84 -12.67 -0.35 -8.48
C LEU A 84 -11.27 -0.12 -7.87
N LEU A 85 -10.53 0.87 -8.38
CA LEU A 85 -9.10 1.04 -8.11
C LEU A 85 -8.80 2.19 -7.15
N GLY A 86 -9.72 3.15 -7.01
CA GLY A 86 -9.45 4.44 -6.40
C GLY A 86 -8.51 5.29 -7.25
N GLY A 87 -7.73 6.14 -6.60
CA GLY A 87 -6.82 7.09 -7.25
C GLY A 87 -5.42 6.59 -7.57
N ARG A 88 -5.16 5.28 -7.45
CA ARG A 88 -3.79 4.76 -7.60
C ARG A 88 -3.30 4.88 -9.04
N ILE A 89 -2.42 5.84 -9.31
CA ILE A 89 -1.92 6.17 -10.66
C ILE A 89 -1.37 4.94 -11.38
N LYS A 90 -0.59 4.09 -10.70
CA LYS A 90 -0.03 2.87 -11.30
C LYS A 90 -1.12 1.92 -11.81
N ASP A 91 -2.17 1.73 -11.02
CA ASP A 91 -3.26 0.81 -11.33
C ASP A 91 -4.16 1.44 -12.41
N LEU A 92 -4.52 2.72 -12.26
CA LEU A 92 -5.27 3.49 -13.26
C LEU A 92 -4.58 3.46 -14.63
N LYS A 93 -3.25 3.63 -14.66
CA LYS A 93 -2.46 3.53 -15.90
C LYS A 93 -2.53 2.12 -16.50
N THR A 94 -2.28 1.10 -15.68
CA THR A 94 -2.16 -0.29 -16.13
C THR A 94 -3.49 -0.81 -16.66
N TYR A 95 -4.55 -0.66 -15.87
CA TYR A 95 -5.87 -1.18 -16.22
C TYR A 95 -6.62 -0.26 -17.19
N GLY A 96 -6.34 1.04 -17.15
CA GLY A 96 -6.82 1.98 -18.16
C GLY A 96 -6.30 1.63 -19.56
N TYR A 97 -5.02 1.29 -19.68
CA TYR A 97 -4.44 0.82 -20.94
C TYR A 97 -5.13 -0.46 -21.46
N TRP A 98 -5.49 -1.39 -20.58
CA TRP A 98 -6.21 -2.60 -21.00
C TRP A 98 -7.63 -2.32 -21.50
N ILE A 99 -8.34 -1.37 -20.90
CA ILE A 99 -9.63 -0.89 -21.45
C ILE A 99 -9.42 -0.34 -22.86
N GLN A 100 -8.36 0.45 -23.09
CA GLN A 100 -8.04 0.95 -24.44
C GLN A 100 -7.73 -0.17 -25.44
N GLU A 101 -7.11 -1.26 -25.00
CA GLU A 101 -6.86 -2.47 -25.82
C GLU A 101 -8.13 -3.32 -26.05
N GLY A 102 -9.29 -2.86 -25.60
CA GLY A 102 -10.58 -3.51 -25.81
C GLY A 102 -10.94 -4.57 -24.78
N LYS A 103 -10.23 -4.64 -23.64
CA LYS A 103 -10.66 -5.46 -22.51
C LYS A 103 -11.93 -4.87 -21.90
N THR A 104 -12.85 -5.74 -21.55
CA THR A 104 -14.04 -5.34 -20.80
C THR A 104 -13.68 -5.03 -19.34
N LEU A 105 -14.46 -4.18 -18.69
CA LEU A 105 -14.29 -3.95 -17.24
C LEU A 105 -14.37 -5.25 -16.44
N LYS A 106 -15.21 -6.20 -16.87
CA LYS A 106 -15.33 -7.52 -16.21
C LYS A 106 -14.01 -8.29 -16.25
N GLU A 107 -13.30 -8.27 -17.38
CA GLU A 107 -11.98 -8.90 -17.50
C GLU A 107 -10.94 -8.17 -16.66
N VAL A 108 -10.91 -6.83 -16.71
CA VAL A 108 -10.03 -6.01 -15.87
C VAL A 108 -10.24 -6.33 -14.40
N ARG A 109 -11.49 -6.36 -13.93
CA ARG A 109 -11.82 -6.67 -12.53
C ARG A 109 -11.29 -8.03 -12.08
N LYS A 110 -11.44 -9.06 -12.91
CA LYS A 110 -10.90 -10.39 -12.58
C LYS A 110 -9.38 -10.35 -12.39
N MET A 111 -8.69 -9.61 -13.24
CA MET A 111 -7.23 -9.50 -13.16
C MET A 111 -6.75 -8.65 -11.97
N VAL A 112 -7.49 -7.58 -11.63
CA VAL A 112 -7.28 -6.81 -10.40
C VAL A 112 -7.39 -7.73 -9.20
N PHE A 113 -8.46 -8.52 -9.11
CA PHE A 113 -8.69 -9.43 -7.98
C PHE A 113 -7.66 -10.55 -7.92
N TYR A 114 -7.23 -11.08 -9.07
CA TYR A 114 -6.13 -12.04 -9.12
C TYR A 114 -4.82 -11.44 -8.56
N SER A 115 -4.51 -10.19 -8.90
CA SER A 115 -3.34 -9.49 -8.34
C SER A 115 -3.48 -9.28 -6.83
N VAL A 116 -4.66 -8.89 -6.35
CA VAL A 116 -4.94 -8.71 -4.92
C VAL A 116 -4.79 -10.03 -4.17
N GLU A 117 -5.33 -11.13 -4.70
CA GLU A 117 -5.21 -12.46 -4.12
C GLU A 117 -3.74 -12.90 -4.01
N ASN A 118 -2.94 -12.64 -5.04
CA ASN A 118 -1.51 -12.89 -5.00
C ASN A 118 -0.80 -12.07 -3.91
N ASP A 119 -1.12 -10.77 -3.76
CA ASP A 119 -0.57 -9.94 -2.68
C ASP A 119 -0.91 -10.52 -1.29
N PHE A 120 -2.12 -11.05 -1.12
CA PHE A 120 -2.57 -11.65 0.14
C PHE A 120 -1.83 -12.96 0.44
N HIS A 121 -1.57 -13.79 -0.57
CA HIS A 121 -0.70 -14.97 -0.44
C HIS A 121 0.74 -14.60 -0.07
N GLN A 122 1.30 -13.52 -0.67
CA GLN A 122 2.62 -13.04 -0.30
C GLN A 122 2.68 -12.55 1.16
N ALA A 123 1.59 -11.94 1.66
CA ALA A 123 1.44 -11.57 3.07
C ALA A 123 1.15 -12.77 3.99
N GLN A 124 0.88 -13.95 3.42
CA GLN A 124 0.52 -15.17 4.12
C GLN A 124 -0.76 -15.05 4.97
N ILE A 125 -1.72 -14.24 4.53
CA ILE A 125 -2.97 -13.98 5.26
C ILE A 125 -4.17 -14.77 4.71
N MET A 126 -3.99 -15.54 3.63
CA MET A 126 -5.04 -16.38 3.07
C MET A 126 -5.29 -17.60 3.96
N LYS A 127 -6.44 -18.25 3.78
CA LYS A 127 -6.80 -19.43 4.58
C LYS A 127 -5.75 -20.52 4.55
N GLY A 128 -5.33 -20.94 5.74
CA GLY A 128 -4.35 -22.00 5.94
C GLY A 128 -2.90 -21.51 5.96
N GLU A 129 -2.67 -20.22 5.73
CA GLU A 129 -1.35 -19.61 5.81
C GLU A 129 -1.03 -19.10 7.21
N VAL A 130 0.25 -18.88 7.49
CA VAL A 130 0.76 -18.65 8.86
C VAL A 130 0.25 -17.36 9.50
N ASN A 131 0.00 -16.30 8.70
CA ASN A 131 -0.49 -15.02 9.20
C ASN A 131 -2.01 -14.89 9.07
N HIS A 132 -2.73 -15.95 8.73
CA HIS A 132 -4.17 -15.92 8.46
C HIS A 132 -5.00 -15.35 9.62
N ALA A 133 -4.79 -15.87 10.82
CA ALA A 133 -5.57 -15.47 11.99
C ALA A 133 -5.39 -13.99 12.31
N ILE A 134 -4.14 -13.50 12.27
CA ILE A 134 -3.86 -12.09 12.55
C ILE A 134 -4.29 -11.18 11.40
N GLY A 135 -4.09 -11.62 10.15
CA GLY A 135 -4.57 -10.90 8.96
C GLY A 135 -6.07 -10.72 8.99
N ASN A 136 -6.84 -11.72 9.43
CA ASN A 136 -8.30 -11.61 9.56
C ASN A 136 -8.70 -10.52 10.55
N VAL A 137 -8.07 -10.49 11.73
CA VAL A 137 -8.37 -9.48 12.76
C VAL A 137 -8.13 -8.07 12.23
N ILE A 138 -7.00 -7.85 11.55
CA ILE A 138 -6.70 -6.54 10.95
C ILE A 138 -7.72 -6.18 9.86
N VAL A 139 -8.05 -7.13 8.97
CA VAL A 139 -9.02 -6.92 7.89
C VAL A 139 -10.40 -6.58 8.45
N GLU A 140 -10.87 -7.29 9.46
CA GLU A 140 -12.15 -7.03 10.13
C GLU A 140 -12.19 -5.62 10.73
N GLU A 141 -11.12 -5.22 11.43
CA GLU A 141 -11.06 -3.89 12.05
C GLU A 141 -10.97 -2.77 11.00
N LEU A 142 -10.21 -2.97 9.91
CA LEU A 142 -10.16 -2.02 8.79
C LEU A 142 -11.47 -1.92 8.02
N VAL A 143 -12.20 -3.03 7.82
CA VAL A 143 -13.52 -2.99 7.17
C VAL A 143 -14.52 -2.21 8.02
N LYS A 144 -14.40 -2.29 9.35
CA LYS A 144 -15.30 -1.62 10.30
C LYS A 144 -14.98 -0.14 10.50
N ASN A 145 -13.70 0.20 10.63
CA ASN A 145 -13.26 1.56 11.01
C ASN A 145 -12.58 2.34 9.87
N GLU A 146 -12.40 1.72 8.70
CA GLU A 146 -11.66 2.23 7.53
C GLU A 146 -10.14 2.41 7.73
N LYS A 147 -9.72 2.68 8.97
CA LYS A 147 -8.34 2.90 9.40
C LYS A 147 -8.14 2.45 10.85
N ILE A 148 -6.90 2.10 11.19
CA ILE A 148 -6.48 1.70 12.53
C ILE A 148 -5.29 2.58 12.93
N GLU A 149 -5.23 3.06 14.17
CA GLU A 149 -4.01 3.76 14.65
C GLU A 149 -2.82 2.79 14.65
N TYR A 150 -1.63 3.26 14.30
CA TYR A 150 -0.46 2.39 14.19
C TYR A 150 -0.12 1.68 15.52
N SER A 151 -0.34 2.33 16.67
CA SER A 151 -0.21 1.73 18.00
C SER A 151 -1.16 0.53 18.17
N GLU A 152 -2.44 0.73 17.87
CA GLU A 152 -3.47 -0.32 17.92
C GLU A 152 -3.15 -1.46 16.94
N PHE A 153 -2.68 -1.15 15.72
CA PHE A 153 -2.21 -2.15 14.77
C PHE A 153 -1.08 -3.01 15.34
N ILE A 154 -0.10 -2.40 16.02
CA ILE A 154 1.00 -3.13 16.67
C ILE A 154 0.48 -4.00 17.83
N GLU A 155 -0.47 -3.51 18.62
CA GLU A 155 -1.11 -4.28 19.70
C GLU A 155 -1.88 -5.48 19.16
N LEU A 156 -2.64 -5.31 18.08
CA LEU A 156 -3.37 -6.39 17.42
C LEU A 156 -2.41 -7.49 16.95
N VAL A 157 -1.31 -7.11 16.28
CA VAL A 157 -0.32 -8.07 15.77
C VAL A 157 0.47 -8.72 16.90
N ASN A 158 0.73 -7.99 17.98
CA ASN A 158 1.53 -8.41 19.14
C ASN A 158 2.90 -9.01 18.75
N ASN A 159 3.44 -8.60 17.59
CA ASN A 159 4.73 -9.02 17.08
C ASN A 159 5.22 -8.00 16.04
N LYS A 160 6.25 -7.23 16.42
CA LYS A 160 6.79 -6.15 15.55
C LYS A 160 7.33 -6.68 14.21
N GLU A 161 7.96 -7.85 14.19
CA GLU A 161 8.52 -8.42 12.96
C GLU A 161 7.41 -8.82 11.98
N ILE A 162 6.33 -9.43 12.47
CA ILE A 162 5.16 -9.77 11.65
C ILE A 162 4.48 -8.49 11.17
N ALA A 163 4.31 -7.49 12.03
CA ALA A 163 3.71 -6.21 11.66
C ALA A 163 4.48 -5.53 10.52
N ASP A 164 5.81 -5.54 10.58
CA ASP A 164 6.67 -4.99 9.53
C ASP A 164 6.56 -5.79 8.23
N LYS A 165 6.49 -7.12 8.30
CA LYS A 165 6.27 -7.99 7.13
C LYS A 165 4.91 -7.73 6.47
N LEU A 166 3.85 -7.56 7.25
CA LEU A 166 2.50 -7.31 6.74
C LEU A 166 2.40 -5.98 6.00
N ILE A 167 3.07 -4.93 6.50
CA ILE A 167 3.17 -3.63 5.81
C ILE A 167 4.03 -3.76 4.55
N GLN A 168 5.16 -4.47 4.63
CA GLN A 168 6.05 -4.68 3.48
C GLN A 168 5.42 -5.52 2.35
N ALA A 169 4.48 -6.40 2.69
CA ALA A 169 3.74 -7.20 1.71
C ALA A 169 2.76 -6.36 0.87
N ASN A 170 2.65 -5.05 1.10
CA ASN A 170 1.79 -4.12 0.36
C ASN A 170 0.29 -4.48 0.40
N VAL A 171 -0.13 -5.25 1.41
CA VAL A 171 -1.56 -5.47 1.70
C VAL A 171 -2.12 -4.30 2.49
N PHE A 172 -1.36 -3.84 3.49
CA PHE A 172 -1.67 -2.67 4.30
C PHE A 172 -0.70 -1.54 3.99
N SER A 173 -1.13 -0.31 4.22
CA SER A 173 -0.29 0.89 4.09
C SER A 173 -0.24 1.62 5.41
N TYR A 174 0.95 2.06 5.81
CA TYR A 174 1.15 2.97 6.94
C TYR A 174 1.41 4.37 6.41
N ASN A 175 0.63 5.35 6.88
CA ASN A 175 0.83 6.75 6.56
C ASN A 175 1.61 7.44 7.71
N PRO A 176 2.86 7.88 7.48
CA PRO A 176 3.69 8.50 8.51
C PRO A 176 3.22 9.91 8.92
N GLU A 177 2.41 10.60 8.11
CA GLU A 177 1.91 11.94 8.44
C GLU A 177 0.84 11.91 9.54
N ASN A 178 0.00 10.87 9.54
CA ASN A 178 -1.15 10.79 10.44
C ASN A 178 -1.16 9.53 11.33
N ASN A 179 -0.15 8.67 11.21
CA ASN A 179 0.02 7.44 11.97
C ASN A 179 -1.12 6.43 11.85
N PHE A 180 -1.85 6.42 10.73
CA PHE A 180 -2.87 5.41 10.47
C PHE A 180 -2.37 4.30 9.55
N VAL A 181 -2.92 3.12 9.77
CA VAL A 181 -2.84 1.97 8.88
C VAL A 181 -4.16 1.83 8.13
N THR A 182 -4.10 1.64 6.82
CA THR A 182 -5.26 1.41 5.94
C THR A 182 -5.01 0.19 5.05
N PHE A 183 -6.03 -0.22 4.27
CA PHE A 183 -5.75 -1.02 3.08
C PHE A 183 -4.79 -0.26 2.17
N GLN A 184 -3.90 -1.02 1.52
CA GLN A 184 -2.94 -0.40 0.63
C GLN A 184 -3.62 0.17 -0.60
N SER A 185 -4.72 -0.40 -1.11
CA SER A 185 -5.52 0.18 -2.20
C SER A 185 -7.02 -0.10 -2.03
N ARG A 186 -7.86 0.70 -2.70
CA ARG A 186 -9.32 0.49 -2.75
C ARG A 186 -9.69 -0.87 -3.34
N ALA A 187 -8.91 -1.38 -4.30
CA ALA A 187 -9.11 -2.73 -4.85
C ALA A 187 -9.01 -3.83 -3.77
N LYS A 188 -8.09 -3.70 -2.82
CA LYS A 188 -7.93 -4.65 -1.71
C LYS A 188 -9.11 -4.59 -0.75
N GLU A 189 -9.57 -3.38 -0.44
CA GLU A 189 -10.74 -3.14 0.40
C GLU A 189 -12.02 -3.74 -0.24
N ILE A 190 -12.25 -3.50 -1.53
CA ILE A 190 -13.40 -4.05 -2.26
C ILE A 190 -13.33 -5.58 -2.29
N PHE A 191 -12.14 -6.13 -2.55
CA PHE A 191 -11.94 -7.57 -2.60
C PHE A 191 -12.36 -8.26 -1.29
N VAL A 192 -11.97 -7.73 -0.13
CA VAL A 192 -12.36 -8.31 1.17
C VAL A 192 -13.84 -8.08 1.49
N LYS A 193 -14.40 -6.92 1.14
CA LYS A 193 -15.83 -6.61 1.35
C LYS A 193 -16.74 -7.50 0.52
N GLU A 194 -16.32 -7.88 -0.68
CA GLU A 194 -17.08 -8.78 -1.57
C GLU A 194 -16.82 -10.26 -1.31
N ASN A 195 -15.71 -10.58 -0.64
CA ASN A 195 -15.35 -11.94 -0.26
C ASN A 195 -15.26 -12.09 1.27
N PRO A 196 -16.28 -11.68 2.05
CA PRO A 196 -16.23 -11.72 3.51
C PRO A 196 -16.10 -13.15 4.05
N ARG A 197 -16.45 -14.15 3.21
CA ARG A 197 -16.30 -15.58 3.48
C ARG A 197 -15.30 -16.27 2.54
N GLY A 198 -14.85 -15.59 1.47
CA GLY A 198 -14.12 -16.17 0.35
C GLY A 198 -12.59 -16.10 0.49
N VAL A 199 -12.06 -15.08 1.18
CA VAL A 199 -10.66 -15.05 1.62
C VAL A 199 -10.39 -16.13 2.71
N PHE A 200 -11.47 -16.64 3.33
CA PHE A 200 -11.50 -17.53 4.49
C PHE A 200 -12.18 -18.90 4.24
N SER A 201 -12.52 -19.28 3.00
CA SER A 201 -12.97 -20.65 2.68
C SER A 201 -12.79 -21.00 1.19
N TYR A 202 -12.26 -22.21 0.94
CA TYR A 202 -12.11 -22.76 -0.41
C TYR A 202 -13.45 -22.93 -1.12
N SER A 203 -13.39 -22.64 -2.43
CA SER A 203 -14.13 -23.26 -3.52
C SER A 203 -14.81 -24.59 -3.16
N LYS A 204 -16.13 -24.65 -3.30
CA LYS A 204 -16.77 -25.92 -3.65
C LYS A 204 -16.51 -26.19 -5.13
N GLN A 205 -15.76 -27.25 -5.41
CA GLN A 205 -15.95 -28.04 -6.63
C GLN A 205 -17.35 -28.64 -6.62
#